data_AF-A0A931WT79-F1
#
_entry.id   AF-A0A931WT79-F1
#
_cell.length_a   1.000
_cell.length_b   1.000
_cell.length_c   1.000
_cell.angle_alpha   90.00
_cell.angle_beta   90.00
_cell.angle_gamma   90.00
#
_symmetry.space_group_name_H-M   'P 1'
#
loop_
_entity.id
_entity.type
_entity.pdbx_description
1 polymer ?
#
loop_
_entity_poly.entity_id
_entity_poly.type
_entity_poly.pdbx_seq_one_letter_code
_entity_poly.pdbx_strand_id
1 'polypeptide(L)'
;MKTRRMPQTDSIEELARFWDTHDLTDFEDQLEEVTEPVFARPKATAVTIPLRPKEVQTLRRIAKSQGVDDVALLQQWILERLRGSSSAPPNKGMQPPARKARRG
;
A
#
# COMPACT_ATOMS: atom_id res chain seq x y z
N MET A 1 -20.11 42.50 4.79
CA MET A 1 -18.89 41.71 4.47
C MET A 1 -19.18 40.94 3.19
N LYS A 2 -18.27 40.94 2.21
CA LYS A 2 -18.51 40.31 0.89
C LYS A 2 -18.43 38.79 1.04
N THR A 3 -19.55 38.10 0.89
CA THR A 3 -19.59 36.63 0.81
C THR A 3 -18.92 36.18 -0.49
N ARG A 4 -17.69 35.64 -0.40
CA ARG A 4 -17.00 35.00 -1.53
C ARG A 4 -17.44 33.54 -1.59
N ARG A 5 -17.79 33.04 -2.77
CA ARG A 5 -18.21 31.64 -2.97
C ARG A 5 -17.10 30.87 -3.68
N MET A 6 -16.94 29.60 -3.31
CA MET A 6 -16.02 28.69 -4.00
C MET A 6 -16.50 28.43 -5.44
N PRO A 7 -15.59 28.31 -6.44
CA PRO A 7 -15.98 28.03 -7.81
C PRO A 7 -16.59 26.62 -7.94
N GLN A 8 -17.64 26.49 -8.77
CA GLN A 8 -18.24 25.21 -9.11
C GLN A 8 -17.67 24.74 -10.45
N THR A 9 -16.56 23.99 -10.41
CA THR A 9 -15.87 23.49 -11.59
C THR A 9 -15.17 22.17 -11.28
N ASP A 10 -15.10 21.30 -12.29
CA ASP A 10 -14.33 20.05 -12.26
C ASP A 10 -12.93 20.20 -12.91
N SER A 11 -12.56 21.41 -13.37
CA SER A 11 -11.24 21.67 -13.96
C SER A 11 -10.19 21.98 -12.90
N ILE A 12 -9.10 21.20 -12.92
CA ILE A 12 -7.94 21.43 -12.04
C ILE A 12 -7.26 22.76 -12.37
N GLU A 13 -7.17 23.13 -13.66
CA GLU A 13 -6.53 24.37 -14.10
C GLU A 13 -7.29 25.61 -13.61
N GLU A 14 -8.62 25.56 -13.61
CA GLU A 14 -9.46 26.64 -13.13
C GLU A 14 -9.34 26.82 -11.61
N LEU A 15 -9.35 25.72 -10.86
CA LEU A 15 -9.13 25.73 -9.40
C LEU A 15 -7.75 26.28 -9.04
N ALA A 16 -6.70 25.91 -9.78
CA ALA A 16 -5.35 26.43 -9.56
C ALA A 16 -5.30 27.96 -9.74
N ARG A 17 -5.83 28.49 -10.85
CA ARG A 17 -5.89 29.94 -11.11
C ARG A 17 -6.71 30.70 -10.06
N PHE A 18 -7.76 30.07 -9.55
CA PHE A 18 -8.55 30.65 -8.47
C PHE A 18 -7.71 30.83 -7.22
N TRP A 19 -7.01 29.79 -6.77
CA TRP A 19 -6.15 29.83 -5.58
C TRP A 19 -4.89 30.68 -5.75
N ASP A 20 -4.42 30.93 -6.97
CA ASP A 20 -3.32 31.89 -7.22
C ASP A 20 -3.68 33.33 -6.81
N THR A 21 -4.97 33.66 -6.75
CA THR A 21 -5.45 35.03 -6.54
C THR A 21 -6.32 35.22 -5.30
N HIS A 22 -6.67 34.13 -4.61
CA HIS A 22 -7.57 34.13 -3.46
C HIS A 22 -6.89 33.51 -2.24
N ASP A 23 -7.07 34.14 -1.08
CA ASP A 23 -6.57 33.59 0.18
C ASP A 23 -7.47 32.46 0.66
N LEU A 24 -6.87 31.40 1.20
CA LEU A 24 -7.60 30.27 1.77
C LEU A 24 -8.44 30.68 2.99
N THR A 25 -7.96 31.63 3.80
CA THR A 25 -8.63 32.05 5.04
C THR A 25 -9.99 32.71 4.77
N ASP A 26 -10.19 33.26 3.56
CA ASP A 26 -11.45 33.87 3.15
C ASP A 26 -12.59 32.85 2.97
N PHE A 27 -12.28 31.55 3.01
CA PHE A 27 -13.23 30.47 2.78
C PHE A 27 -13.30 29.49 3.95
N GLU A 28 -12.74 29.79 5.13
CA GLU A 28 -12.72 28.89 6.30
C GLU A 28 -14.11 28.35 6.64
N ASP A 29 -15.14 29.19 6.62
CA ASP A 29 -16.54 28.82 6.89
C ASP A 29 -17.15 27.87 5.84
N GLN A 30 -16.48 27.67 4.69
CA GLN A 30 -16.87 26.78 3.60
C GLN A 30 -15.97 25.53 3.50
N LEU A 31 -14.94 25.42 4.34
CA LEU A 31 -14.00 24.30 4.35
C LEU A 31 -14.25 23.38 5.55
N GLU A 32 -13.99 22.09 5.35
CA GLU A 32 -14.01 21.08 6.41
C GLU A 32 -12.59 20.57 6.64
N GLU A 33 -12.17 20.49 7.90
CA GLU A 33 -10.87 19.93 8.26
C GLU A 33 -10.89 18.41 8.05
N VAL A 34 -10.02 17.92 7.17
CA VAL A 34 -9.87 16.48 6.94
C VAL A 34 -8.91 15.91 7.98
N THR A 35 -9.43 15.11 8.91
CA THR A 35 -8.64 14.51 10.00
C THR A 35 -7.88 13.26 9.57
N GLU A 36 -8.35 12.57 8.53
CA GLU A 36 -7.73 11.37 7.99
C GLU A 36 -6.62 11.68 6.96
N PRO A 37 -5.56 10.85 6.90
CA PRO A 37 -4.52 11.02 5.89
C PRO A 37 -5.08 10.76 4.47
N VAL A 38 -5.28 11.82 3.69
CA VAL A 38 -5.67 11.72 2.26
C VAL A 38 -4.53 11.12 1.43
N PHE A 39 -3.28 11.40 1.82
CA PHE A 39 -2.08 10.84 1.19
C PHE A 39 -1.44 9.77 2.08
N ALA A 40 -2.02 8.57 2.09
CA ALA A 40 -1.41 7.43 2.77
C ALA A 40 -0.22 6.89 1.94
N ARG A 41 1.00 6.95 2.50
CA ARG A 41 2.10 6.14 1.96
C ARG A 41 1.70 4.66 2.10
N PRO A 42 1.89 3.83 1.06
CA PRO A 42 1.66 2.40 1.20
C PRO A 42 2.44 1.87 2.41
N LYS A 43 1.75 1.20 3.33
CA LYS A 43 2.40 0.53 4.47
C LYS A 43 3.20 -0.66 3.94
N ALA A 44 4.39 -0.39 3.39
CA ALA A 44 5.31 -1.43 2.98
C ALA A 44 6.16 -1.85 4.18
N THR A 45 6.09 -3.12 4.56
CA THR A 45 7.01 -3.70 5.54
C THR A 45 8.30 -4.09 4.83
N ALA A 46 9.42 -3.48 5.21
CA ALA A 46 10.73 -3.86 4.69
C ALA A 46 11.21 -5.16 5.35
N VAL A 47 11.70 -6.09 4.53
CA VAL A 47 12.35 -7.32 4.99
C VAL A 47 13.82 -7.27 4.57
N THR A 48 14.74 -7.43 5.53
CA THR A 48 16.17 -7.54 5.24
C THR A 48 16.55 -9.00 5.15
N ILE A 49 17.05 -9.44 3.99
CA ILE A 49 17.47 -10.82 3.74
C ILE A 49 18.98 -10.84 3.50
N PRO A 50 19.78 -11.49 4.37
CA PRO A 50 21.20 -11.64 4.13
C PRO A 50 21.42 -12.60 2.96
N LEU A 51 22.11 -12.13 1.92
CA LEU A 51 22.50 -12.92 0.76
C LEU A 51 24.02 -12.94 0.65
N ARG A 52 24.57 -14.07 0.19
CA ARG A 52 25.99 -14.20 -0.10
C ARG A 52 26.35 -13.32 -1.30
N PRO A 53 27.59 -12.79 -1.38
CA PRO A 53 28.00 -11.94 -2.51
C PRO A 53 27.76 -12.56 -3.90
N LYS A 54 27.96 -13.88 -4.03
CA LYS A 54 27.72 -14.62 -5.27
C LYS A 54 26.24 -14.66 -5.68
N GLU A 55 25.34 -14.70 -4.71
CA GLU A 55 23.89 -14.70 -4.94
C GLU A 55 23.43 -13.33 -5.42
N VAL A 56 23.93 -12.25 -4.79
CA VAL A 56 23.66 -10.87 -5.20
C VAL A 56 24.15 -10.60 -6.63
N GLN A 57 25.35 -11.07 -6.97
CA GLN A 57 25.87 -10.93 -8.34
C GLN A 57 25.02 -11.69 -9.37
N THR A 58 24.53 -12.86 -9.00
CA THR A 58 23.66 -13.66 -9.86
C THR A 58 22.30 -12.97 -10.06
N LEU A 59 21.70 -12.47 -8.99
CA LEU A 59 20.46 -11.69 -9.03
C LEU A 59 20.59 -10.49 -9.98
N ARG A 60 21.65 -9.69 -9.80
CA ARG A 60 21.95 -8.52 -10.65
C ARG A 60 22.06 -8.86 -12.13
N ARG A 61 22.74 -9.96 -12.45
CA ARG A 61 22.90 -10.41 -13.83
C ARG A 61 21.56 -10.78 -14.46
N ILE A 62 20.68 -11.44 -13.69
CA ILE A 62 19.35 -11.82 -14.16
C ILE A 62 18.48 -10.58 -14.33
N ALA A 63 18.43 -9.69 -13.33
CA ALA A 63 17.69 -8.43 -13.35
C ALA A 63 18.10 -7.58 -14.56
N LYS A 64 19.41 -7.40 -14.77
CA LYS A 64 19.95 -6.68 -15.92
C LYS A 64 19.54 -7.32 -17.26
N SER A 65 19.56 -8.65 -17.37
CA SER A 65 19.14 -9.33 -18.60
C SER A 65 17.65 -9.17 -18.91
N GLN A 66 16.84 -8.90 -17.89
CA GLN A 66 15.40 -8.67 -17.99
C GLN A 66 15.02 -7.19 -18.03
N GLY A 67 15.99 -6.28 -17.88
CA GLY A 67 15.75 -4.83 -17.86
C GLY A 67 15.01 -4.33 -16.63
N VAL A 68 15.06 -5.07 -15.51
CA VAL A 68 14.37 -4.73 -14.26
C VAL A 68 15.36 -4.49 -13.12
N ASP A 69 14.89 -3.88 -12.04
CA ASP A 69 15.66 -3.67 -10.80
C ASP A 69 15.77 -4.98 -9.98
N ASP A 70 16.86 -5.12 -9.23
CA ASP A 70 17.15 -6.29 -8.37
C ASP A 70 16.00 -6.56 -7.37
N VAL A 71 15.47 -5.50 -6.75
CA VAL A 71 14.42 -5.59 -5.73
C VAL A 71 13.09 -5.93 -6.38
N ALA A 72 12.80 -5.35 -7.55
CA ALA A 72 11.59 -5.64 -8.31
C ALA A 72 11.54 -7.12 -8.75
N LEU A 73 12.67 -7.65 -9.24
CA LEU A 73 12.79 -9.05 -9.61
C LEU A 73 12.57 -9.98 -8.40
N LEU A 74 13.19 -9.65 -7.27
CA LEU A 74 13.01 -10.44 -6.04
C LEU A 74 11.56 -10.44 -5.56
N GLN A 75 10.92 -9.26 -5.57
CA GLN A 75 9.52 -9.11 -5.20
C GLN A 75 8.61 -9.93 -6.11
N GLN A 76 8.87 -9.93 -7.42
CA GLN A 76 8.13 -10.73 -8.39
C GLN A 76 8.24 -12.23 -8.06
N TRP A 77 9.46 -12.76 -7.85
CA TRP A 77 9.65 -14.17 -7.51
C TRP A 77 8.97 -14.57 -6.20
N ILE A 78 8.99 -13.70 -5.19
CA ILE A 78 8.29 -13.93 -3.92
C ILE A 78 6.79 -14.04 -4.18
N LEU A 79 6.21 -13.11 -4.94
CA LEU A 79 4.78 -13.12 -5.28
C LEU A 79 4.38 -14.35 -6.11
N GLU A 80 5.19 -14.73 -7.10
CA GLU A 80 4.98 -15.93 -7.89
C GLU A 80 4.97 -17.19 -7.01
N ARG A 81 5.93 -17.30 -6.07
CA ARG A 81 6.02 -18.46 -5.18
C ARG A 81 4.85 -18.52 -4.20
N LEU A 82 4.41 -17.37 -3.67
CA LEU A 82 3.25 -17.30 -2.78
C LEU A 82 1.97 -17.72 -3.50
N ARG A 83 1.76 -17.25 -4.74
CA ARG A 83 0.62 -17.65 -5.58
C ARG A 83 0.63 -19.15 -5.87
N GLY A 84 1.80 -19.72 -6.18
CA GLY A 84 1.96 -21.16 -6.42
C GLY A 84 1.80 -22.03 -5.16
N SER A 85 2.13 -21.50 -3.97
CA SER A 85 1.94 -22.21 -2.70
C SER A 85 0.53 -22.17 -2.14
N SER A 86 -0.34 -21.31 -2.69
CA SER A 86 -1.71 -21.10 -2.20
C SER A 86 -2.68 -22.27 -2.52
N SER A 87 -2.21 -23.38 -3.11
CA SER A 87 -3.01 -24.60 -3.25
C SER A 87 -2.96 -25.53 -2.03
N ALA A 88 -2.40 -25.09 -0.89
CA ALA A 88 -2.48 -25.83 0.36
C ALA A 88 -3.86 -25.63 1.03
N PRO A 89 -4.61 -26.70 1.39
CA PRO A 89 -5.94 -26.57 1.98
C PRO A 89 -5.87 -25.88 3.36
N PRO A 90 -6.94 -25.19 3.80
CA PRO A 90 -6.98 -24.60 5.12
C PRO A 90 -6.81 -25.70 6.17
N ASN A 91 -5.79 -25.54 7.00
CA ASN A 91 -5.48 -26.41 8.12
C ASN A 91 -6.73 -26.47 9.03
N LYS A 92 -7.54 -27.53 8.87
CA LYS A 92 -8.70 -27.82 9.73
C LYS A 92 -8.16 -27.92 11.15
N GLY A 93 -8.61 -27.02 12.01
CA GLY A 93 -8.17 -26.92 13.40
C GLY A 93 -8.08 -28.28 14.06
N MET A 94 -6.93 -28.53 14.68
CA MET A 94 -6.71 -29.63 15.61
C MET A 94 -7.71 -29.45 16.77
N GLN A 95 -8.93 -29.99 16.63
CA GLN A 95 -9.83 -30.16 17.77
C GLN A 95 -9.23 -31.28 18.64
N PRO A 96 -8.87 -31.01 19.91
CA PRO A 96 -8.51 -32.09 20.81
C PRO A 96 -9.74 -32.99 21.01
N PRO A 97 -9.58 -34.33 21.06
CA PRO A 97 -10.72 -35.21 21.23
C PRO A 97 -11.42 -34.94 22.57
N ALA A 98 -12.73 -34.73 22.50
CA ALA A 98 -13.58 -34.57 23.66
C ALA A 98 -13.38 -35.74 24.63
N ARG A 99 -12.84 -35.45 25.82
CA ARG A 99 -12.81 -36.40 26.94
C ARG A 99 -14.25 -36.76 27.28
N LYS A 100 -14.64 -38.01 27.05
CA LYS A 100 -15.89 -38.55 27.56
C LYS A 100 -15.87 -38.48 29.09
N ALA A 101 -16.67 -37.59 29.66
CA ALA A 101 -17.02 -37.65 31.08
C ALA A 101 -17.79 -38.95 31.32
N ARG A 102 -17.17 -39.92 32.01
CA ARG A 102 -17.89 -41.00 32.67
C ARG A 102 -18.61 -40.37 33.86
N ARG A 103 -19.94 -40.29 33.79
CA ARG A 103 -20.80 -40.15 34.98
C ARG A 103 -20.63 -41.40 35.83
N GLY A 104 -20.14 -41.22 37.05
CA GLY A 104 -20.52 -41.99 38.22
C GLY A 104 -21.47 -41.15 39.04
#